data_AF-A0A2H0RE18-F1
#
_entry.id   AF-A0A2H0RE18-F1
#
_cell.length_a   1.000
_cell.length_b   1.000
_cell.length_c   1.000
_cell.angle_alpha   90.00
_cell.angle_beta   90.00
_cell.angle_gamma   90.00
#
_symmetry.space_group_name_H-M   'P 1'
#
loop_
_entity.id
_entity.type
_entity.pdbx_description
1 polymer ?
#
loop_
_entity_poly.entity_id
_entity_poly.type
_entity_poly.pdbx_seq_one_letter_code
_entity_poly.pdbx_strand_id
1 'polypeptide(L)'
;MTETEHKKLHAYVVGLAIGDGNLSRVSRAVKLRISCCTFYPKLIQRVAIALQELFPENKVSIARRQDRNCVDVICHSNKLENMMGWKVGLGPKYVQNVSVPEWILQDAELSKECL
;
A
#
# COMPACT_ATOMS: atom_id res chain seq x y z
N MET A 1 1.38 -19.35 -0.57
CA MET A 1 1.75 -18.36 -1.61
C MET A 1 3.16 -18.68 -2.08
N THR A 2 3.40 -18.77 -3.38
CA THR A 2 4.77 -18.99 -3.92
C THR A 2 5.58 -17.69 -3.82
N GLU A 3 6.89 -17.75 -4.01
CA GLU A 3 7.74 -16.55 -4.00
C GLU A 3 7.34 -15.54 -5.10
N THR A 4 7.03 -16.04 -6.30
CA THR A 4 6.60 -15.20 -7.42
C THR A 4 5.28 -14.49 -7.13
N GLU A 5 4.29 -15.21 -6.58
CA GLU A 5 3.01 -14.61 -6.20
C GLU A 5 3.18 -13.56 -5.09
N HIS A 6 4.10 -13.81 -4.14
CA HIS A 6 4.43 -12.82 -3.12
C HIS A 6 5.05 -11.54 -3.71
N LYS A 7 5.95 -11.67 -4.70
CA LYS A 7 6.54 -10.51 -5.40
C LYS A 7 5.48 -9.73 -6.19
N LYS A 8 4.56 -10.41 -6.88
CA LYS A 8 3.43 -9.77 -7.59
C LYS A 8 2.54 -9.00 -6.62
N LEU A 9 2.18 -9.64 -5.51
CA LEU A 9 1.38 -9.02 -4.46
C LEU A 9 2.07 -7.78 -3.86
N HIS A 10 3.37 -7.89 -3.58
CA HIS A 10 4.16 -6.76 -3.07
C HIS A 10 4.22 -5.62 -4.10
N ALA A 11 4.45 -5.93 -5.38
CA ALA A 11 4.45 -4.94 -6.46
C ALA A 11 3.11 -4.20 -6.57
N TYR A 12 1.99 -4.95 -6.54
CA TYR A 12 0.65 -4.37 -6.55
C TYR A 12 0.41 -3.39 -5.38
N VAL A 13 0.78 -3.79 -4.16
CA VAL A 13 0.63 -2.91 -2.98
C VAL A 13 1.56 -1.71 -3.07
N VAL A 14 2.79 -1.85 -3.59
CA VAL A 14 3.74 -0.74 -3.77
C VAL A 14 3.18 0.28 -4.77
N GLY A 15 2.66 -0.15 -5.92
CA GLY A 15 2.05 0.73 -6.91
C GLY A 15 0.92 1.59 -6.33
N LEU A 16 -0.04 0.92 -5.68
CA LEU A 16 -1.14 1.60 -4.98
C LEU A 16 -0.64 2.54 -3.88
N ALA A 17 0.37 2.11 -3.12
CA ALA A 17 0.89 2.89 -2.01
C ALA A 17 1.69 4.11 -2.49
N ILE A 18 2.36 4.06 -3.64
CA ILE A 18 3.03 5.20 -4.28
C ILE A 18 2.02 6.20 -4.86
N GLY A 19 0.94 5.72 -5.49
CA GLY A 19 -0.14 6.56 -5.99
C GLY A 19 -0.98 7.17 -4.86
N ASP A 20 -1.91 6.37 -4.32
CA ASP A 20 -2.96 6.80 -3.39
C ASP A 20 -2.63 6.54 -1.91
N GLY A 21 -1.45 5.97 -1.64
CA GLY A 21 -1.03 5.63 -0.28
C GLY A 21 -0.45 6.81 0.52
N ASN A 22 -0.48 6.68 1.84
CA ASN A 22 0.27 7.54 2.75
C ASN A 22 0.72 6.78 4.00
N LEU A 23 1.97 7.00 4.43
CA LEU A 23 2.47 6.52 5.71
C LEU A 23 2.32 7.61 6.78
N SER A 24 1.93 7.20 7.98
CA SER A 24 1.85 8.08 9.15
C SER A 24 2.19 7.32 10.42
N ARG A 25 2.76 8.01 11.42
CA ARG A 25 3.12 7.39 12.69
C ARG A 25 1.89 7.29 13.59
N VAL A 26 1.69 6.15 14.22
CA VAL A 26 0.63 5.91 15.20
C VAL A 26 1.21 5.20 16.42
N SER A 27 1.33 5.90 17.55
CA SER A 27 1.86 5.34 18.81
C SER A 27 3.13 4.48 18.57
N ARG A 28 3.00 3.14 18.65
CA ARG A 28 4.05 2.12 18.51
C ARG A 28 4.26 1.54 17.10
N ALA A 29 3.55 2.04 16.09
CA ALA A 29 3.59 1.52 14.73
C ALA A 29 3.51 2.60 13.65
N VAL A 30 3.74 2.17 12.40
CA VAL A 30 3.43 2.96 11.22
C VAL A 30 2.08 2.50 10.67
N LYS A 31 1.30 3.45 10.17
CA LYS A 31 0.02 3.24 9.50
C LYS A 31 0.20 3.52 8.02
N LEU A 32 -0.13 2.54 7.18
CA LEU A 32 -0.38 2.73 5.76
C LEU A 32 -1.87 2.94 5.58
N ARG A 33 -2.21 3.98 4.82
CA ARG A 33 -3.56 4.29 4.36
C ARG A 33 -3.54 4.36 2.84
N ILE A 34 -4.36 3.56 2.16
CA ILE A 34 -4.61 3.66 0.73
C ILE A 34 -6.03 4.18 0.55
N SER A 35 -6.18 5.35 -0.06
CA SER A 35 -7.49 5.96 -0.27
C SER A 35 -8.10 5.42 -1.57
N CYS A 36 -9.37 5.00 -1.53
CA CYS A 36 -10.08 4.42 -2.65
C CYS A 36 -11.46 5.07 -2.80
N CYS A 37 -11.88 5.30 -4.03
CA CYS A 37 -13.20 5.86 -4.31
C CYS A 37 -14.31 4.80 -4.12
N THR A 38 -15.42 5.17 -3.48
CA THR A 38 -16.54 4.26 -3.16
C THR A 38 -17.27 3.74 -4.39
N PHE A 39 -17.12 4.37 -5.55
CA PHE A 39 -17.66 3.88 -6.83
C PHE A 39 -17.03 2.56 -7.28
N TYR A 40 -15.89 2.16 -6.70
CA TYR A 40 -15.17 0.93 -7.06
C TYR A 40 -15.08 -0.05 -5.87
N PRO A 41 -16.22 -0.63 -5.41
CA PRO A 41 -16.24 -1.52 -4.24
C PRO A 41 -15.40 -2.78 -4.41
N LYS A 42 -15.30 -3.32 -5.62
CA LYS A 42 -14.44 -4.48 -5.94
C LYS A 42 -12.96 -4.15 -5.78
N LEU A 43 -12.55 -2.94 -6.16
CA LEU A 43 -11.17 -2.48 -5.97
C LEU A 43 -10.85 -2.36 -4.48
N ILE A 44 -11.74 -1.74 -3.70
CA ILE A 44 -11.60 -1.62 -2.24
C ILE A 44 -11.38 -3.00 -1.60
N GLN A 45 -12.19 -3.99 -1.97
CA GLN A 45 -12.04 -5.37 -1.49
C GLN A 45 -10.71 -6.00 -1.92
N ARG A 46 -10.30 -5.85 -3.19
CA ARG A 46 -9.01 -6.36 -3.69
C ARG A 46 -7.84 -5.75 -2.93
N VAL A 47 -7.85 -4.44 -2.67
CA VAL A 47 -6.81 -3.77 -1.87
C VAL A 47 -6.78 -4.31 -0.45
N ALA A 48 -7.95 -4.51 0.18
CA ALA A 48 -8.02 -5.04 1.54
C ALA A 48 -7.49 -6.48 1.64
N ILE A 49 -7.86 -7.35 0.68
CA ILE A 49 -7.36 -8.72 0.58
C ILE A 49 -5.84 -8.70 0.36
N ALA A 50 -5.35 -7.89 -0.57
CA ALA A 50 -3.92 -7.82 -0.87
C ALA A 50 -3.09 -7.38 0.34
N LEU A 51 -3.55 -6.35 1.07
CA LEU A 51 -2.90 -5.94 2.31
C LEU A 51 -2.95 -7.02 3.39
N GLN A 52 -4.04 -7.79 3.47
CA GLN A 52 -4.20 -8.86 4.45
C GLN A 52 -3.29 -10.04 4.14
N GLU A 53 -3.09 -10.38 2.86
CA GLU A 53 -2.16 -11.41 2.42
C GLU A 53 -0.69 -10.99 2.61
N LEU A 54 -0.38 -9.71 2.39
CA LEU A 54 0.97 -9.18 2.55
C LEU A 54 1.36 -9.01 4.04
N PHE A 55 0.38 -8.76 4.90
CA PHE A 55 0.54 -8.60 6.34
C PHE A 55 -0.44 -9.51 7.12
N PRO A 56 -0.25 -10.84 7.10
CA PRO A 56 -1.22 -11.82 7.60
C PRO A 56 -1.49 -11.72 9.11
N GLU A 57 -0.53 -11.24 9.88
CA GLU A 57 -0.66 -11.06 11.33
C GLU A 57 -1.27 -9.70 11.72
N ASN A 58 -1.42 -8.79 10.75
CA ASN A 58 -1.90 -7.44 10.98
C ASN A 58 -3.37 -7.32 10.57
N LYS A 59 -4.12 -6.54 11.35
CA LYS A 59 -5.50 -6.23 11.01
C LYS A 59 -5.54 -5.21 9.88
N VAL A 60 -6.24 -5.54 8.80
CA VAL A 60 -6.65 -4.59 7.77
C VAL A 60 -8.06 -4.07 8.09
N SER A 61 -8.26 -2.76 7.96
CA SER A 61 -9.57 -2.13 8.20
C SER A 61 -9.94 -1.18 7.07
N ILE A 62 -11.24 -1.11 6.76
CA ILE A 62 -11.79 -0.13 5.81
C ILE A 62 -12.53 0.93 6.62
N ALA A 63 -12.06 2.18 6.55
CA ALA A 63 -12.67 3.32 7.24
C ALA A 63 -13.33 4.26 6.23
N ARG A 64 -14.60 4.60 6.44
CA ARG A 64 -15.25 5.65 5.64
C ARG A 64 -14.71 7.01 6.06
N ARG A 65 -14.41 7.86 5.08
CA ARG A 65 -14.07 9.25 5.36
C ARG A 65 -15.35 10.08 5.53
N GLN A 66 -15.20 11.31 6.02
CA GLN A 66 -16.33 12.23 6.20
C GLN A 66 -16.97 12.58 4.85
N ASP A 67 -16.17 12.62 3.78
CA ASP A 67 -16.66 12.64 2.40
C ASP A 67 -17.22 11.26 2.01
N ARG A 68 -18.48 11.22 1.57
CA ARG A 68 -19.21 9.98 1.29
C ARG A 68 -18.67 9.18 0.09
N ASN A 69 -17.72 9.73 -0.65
CA ASN A 69 -17.24 9.18 -1.92
C ASN A 69 -15.85 8.50 -1.81
N CYS A 70 -15.28 8.43 -0.60
CA CYS A 70 -13.95 7.88 -0.37
C CYS A 70 -13.89 7.01 0.88
N VAL A 71 -13.13 5.93 0.80
CA VAL A 71 -12.76 5.08 1.94
C VAL A 71 -11.25 4.94 2.01
N ASP A 72 -10.78 4.67 3.20
CA ASP A 72 -9.39 4.38 3.48
C ASP A 72 -9.25 2.90 3.83
N VAL A 73 -8.42 2.18 3.08
CA VAL A 73 -7.96 0.84 3.46
C VAL A 73 -6.67 1.00 4.26
N ILE A 74 -6.68 0.49 5.49
CA ILE A 74 -5.68 0.80 6.52
C ILE A 74 -5.01 -0.48 7.01
N CYS A 75 -3.69 -0.45 7.11
CA CYS A 75 -2.89 -1.49 7.76
C CYS A 75 -1.85 -0.84 8.70
N HIS A 76 -1.57 -1.48 9.84
CA HIS A 76 -0.57 -1.03 10.81
C HIS A 76 0.56 -2.04 10.92
N SER A 77 1.81 -1.64 10.68
CA SER A 77 2.98 -2.51 10.90
C SER A 77 4.26 -1.68 11.01
N ASN A 78 5.22 -2.17 11.81
CA ASN A 78 6.56 -1.58 11.91
C ASN A 78 7.43 -1.85 10.67
N LYS A 79 6.99 -2.76 9.79
CA LYS A 79 7.71 -3.12 8.57
C LYS A 79 7.38 -2.20 7.39
N LEU A 80 6.34 -1.35 7.50
CA LEU A 80 5.79 -0.59 6.37
C LEU A 80 6.81 0.33 5.70
N GLU A 81 7.58 1.10 6.45
CA GLU A 81 8.57 2.02 5.87
C GLU A 81 9.63 1.29 5.04
N ASN A 82 10.05 0.11 5.47
CA ASN A 82 11.02 -0.70 4.74
C ASN A 82 10.38 -1.37 3.52
N MET A 83 9.14 -1.85 3.66
CA MET A 83 8.40 -2.49 2.56
C MET A 83 8.01 -1.52 1.45
N MET A 84 7.71 -0.26 1.80
CA MET A 84 7.23 0.76 0.87
C MET A 84 8.38 1.63 0.32
N GLY A 85 9.51 1.73 1.03
CA GLY A 85 10.69 2.46 0.56
C GLY A 85 10.72 3.95 0.91
N TRP A 86 9.86 4.43 1.82
CA TRP A 86 9.91 5.81 2.32
C TRP A 86 9.60 5.92 3.81
N LYS A 87 9.98 7.05 4.40
CA LYS A 87 9.89 7.28 5.84
C LYS A 87 8.80 8.29 6.20
N VAL A 88 8.19 8.09 7.35
CA VAL A 88 7.29 9.06 7.95
C VAL A 88 8.12 10.24 8.48
N GLY A 89 7.63 11.46 8.25
CA GLY A 89 8.23 12.67 8.81
C GLY A 89 9.36 13.29 7.98
N LEU A 90 9.82 12.64 6.91
CA LEU A 90 10.81 13.20 5.97
C LEU A 90 10.16 14.00 4.82
N GLY A 91 8.93 14.46 5.00
CA GLY A 91 8.17 15.21 3.99
C GLY A 91 7.46 14.33 2.95
N PRO A 92 6.89 14.95 1.90
CA PRO A 92 6.18 14.25 0.83
C PRO A 92 7.04 13.25 0.05
N LYS A 93 6.39 12.30 -0.63
CA LYS A 93 7.07 11.27 -1.45
C LYS A 93 8.04 11.85 -2.48
N TYR A 94 7.67 12.95 -3.15
CA TYR A 94 8.53 13.58 -4.16
C TYR A 94 9.82 14.17 -3.55
N VAL A 95 9.77 14.67 -2.31
CA VAL A 95 10.97 15.19 -1.61
C VAL A 95 11.92 14.04 -1.24
N GLN A 96 11.36 12.87 -0.95
CA GLN A 96 12.12 11.66 -0.62
C GLN A 96 12.57 10.89 -1.87
N ASN A 97 12.30 11.38 -3.09
CA ASN A 97 12.57 10.70 -4.36
C ASN A 97 11.99 9.27 -4.41
N VAL A 98 10.79 9.08 -3.87
CA VAL A 98 10.11 7.78 -3.92
C VAL A 98 9.80 7.43 -5.37
N SER A 99 10.33 6.30 -5.82
CA SER A 99 10.08 5.74 -7.14
C SER A 99 9.66 4.28 -7.01
N VAL A 100 9.19 3.71 -8.12
CA VAL A 100 9.01 2.26 -8.21
C VAL A 100 10.39 1.60 -8.00
N PRO A 101 10.50 0.60 -7.11
CA PRO A 101 11.72 -0.16 -6.90
C PRO A 101 12.26 -0.82 -8.17
N GLU A 102 13.58 -0.86 -8.31
CA GLU A 102 14.26 -1.40 -9.50
C GLU A 102 13.88 -2.85 -9.81
N TRP A 103 13.70 -3.69 -8.78
CA TRP A 103 13.30 -5.09 -8.94
C TRP A 103 11.89 -5.25 -9.53
N ILE A 104 11.02 -4.24 -9.42
CA ILE A 104 9.72 -4.20 -10.10
C ILE A 104 9.91 -3.75 -11.56
N LEU A 105 10.71 -2.70 -11.78
CA LEU A 105 10.93 -2.12 -13.12
C LEU A 105 11.63 -3.08 -14.08
N GLN A 106 12.55 -3.91 -13.58
CA GLN A 106 13.30 -4.88 -14.38
C GLN A 106 12.48 -6.11 -14.77
N ASP A 107 11.31 -6.32 -14.17
CA ASP A 107 10.42 -7.45 -14.44
C ASP A 107 9.10 -6.96 -15.05
N ALA A 108 8.85 -7.34 -16.29
CA ALA A 108 7.68 -6.90 -17.03
C ALA A 108 6.34 -7.41 -16.44
N GLU A 109 6.34 -8.52 -15.70
CA GLU A 109 5.14 -8.99 -15.01
C GLU A 109 4.89 -8.16 -13.75
N LEU A 110 5.93 -7.91 -12.95
CA LEU A 110 5.82 -7.12 -11.72
C LEU A 110 5.47 -5.66 -12.02
N SER A 111 6.03 -5.11 -13.09
CA SER A 111 5.68 -3.78 -13.59
C SER A 111 4.19 -3.67 -13.91
N LYS A 112 3.57 -4.69 -14.51
CA LYS A 112 2.12 -4.68 -14.79
C LYS A 112 1.27 -4.71 -13.53
N GLU A 113 1.70 -5.47 -12.52
CA GLU A 113 0.98 -5.51 -11.24
C GLU A 113 1.09 -4.18 -10.48
N CYS A 114 2.17 -3.42 -10.68
CA CYS A 114 2.42 -2.13 -10.05
C CYS A 114 1.65 -0.95 -10.70
N LEU A 115 1.01 -1.16 -11.85
CA LEU A 115 0.31 -0.12 -12.63
C LEU A 115 -1.19 -0.04 -12.32
#